data_AF-A0A7M3Y3W6-F1
#
_entry.id   AF-A0A7M3Y3W6-F1
#
_cell.length_a   1.000
_cell.length_b   1.000
_cell.length_c   1.000
_cell.angle_alpha   90.00
_cell.angle_beta   90.00
_cell.angle_gamma   90.00
#
_symmetry.space_group_name_H-M   'P 1'
#
loop_
_entity.id
_entity.type
_entity.pdbx_description
1 polymer ?
#
loop_
_entity_poly.entity_id
_entity_poly.type
_entity_poly.pdbx_seq_one_letter_code
_entity_poly.pdbx_strand_id
1 'polypeptide(L)'
;MQDAALKPSRGALTPWALAGAALAGMAIELVPIGVRLVNGEPPADAFWPSALRALWLDLFLRGQTAWLIVGLALALALVLAERKAANQLNSTVRLVSIALAGWCLALIGTHYLLNWAFYRGAFLLAPTAMAIGLIPTSAIWSLDQEKSRSVRTAAGALGLVALMVITPALPAALEFLPSPPPTPSQGYGAGPGPFLTQTTTLSYAMPAHVADLLVEESVEEVTLLTVTWPVYTVEPPGLRVPLGLVFHGYGAPSPSDYTDWTEHLAAKGMVVVHVTYPSYLDVSEQE
;
A
#
# COMPACT_ATOMS: atom_id res chain seq x y z
N MET A 1 -28.64 -32.21 48.54
CA MET A 1 -27.68 -31.28 47.91
C MET A 1 -27.45 -31.83 46.51
N GLN A 2 -28.09 -31.21 45.50
CA GLN A 2 -27.92 -31.61 44.11
C GLN A 2 -26.53 -31.20 43.66
N ASP A 3 -25.77 -32.16 43.16
CA ASP A 3 -24.53 -31.93 42.43
C ASP A 3 -24.82 -30.95 41.30
N ALA A 4 -24.27 -29.75 41.42
CA ALA A 4 -24.27 -28.76 40.36
C ALA A 4 -23.42 -29.34 39.23
N ALA A 5 -24.09 -29.96 38.27
CA ALA A 5 -23.51 -30.44 37.04
C ALA A 5 -22.64 -29.33 36.43
N LEU A 6 -21.32 -29.57 36.36
CA LEU A 6 -20.37 -28.74 35.66
C LEU A 6 -20.90 -28.51 34.24
N LYS A 7 -21.33 -27.27 33.99
CA LYS A 7 -21.76 -26.80 32.68
C LYS A 7 -20.62 -27.13 31.69
N PRO A 8 -20.88 -27.84 30.58
CA PRO A 8 -19.83 -28.23 29.66
C PRO A 8 -19.07 -26.99 29.18
N SER A 9 -17.74 -27.06 29.21
CA SER A 9 -16.87 -25.95 28.83
C SER A 9 -17.26 -25.45 27.44
N ARG A 10 -17.62 -24.17 27.34
CA ARG A 10 -17.85 -23.44 26.08
C ARG A 10 -16.81 -23.86 25.05
N GLY A 11 -17.23 -24.24 23.84
CA GLY A 11 -16.37 -24.79 22.76
C GLY A 11 -14.94 -24.25 22.80
N ALA A 12 -14.06 -25.01 23.44
CA ALA A 12 -12.77 -24.51 23.87
C ALA A 12 -11.82 -24.51 22.66
N LEU A 13 -11.72 -23.36 21.99
CA LEU A 13 -10.64 -23.15 21.02
C LEU A 13 -9.30 -23.36 21.73
N THR A 14 -8.51 -24.28 21.21
CA THR A 14 -7.18 -24.55 21.73
C THR A 14 -6.28 -23.34 21.47
N PRO A 15 -5.27 -23.07 22.33
CA PRO A 15 -4.29 -22.01 22.08
C PRO A 15 -3.63 -22.14 20.71
N TRP A 16 -3.42 -23.37 20.23
CA TRP A 16 -2.87 -23.65 18.90
C TRP A 16 -3.79 -23.22 17.76
N ALA A 17 -5.12 -23.39 17.90
CA ALA A 17 -6.06 -22.91 16.88
C ALA A 17 -6.05 -21.38 16.78
N LEU A 18 -5.93 -20.69 17.93
CA LEU A 18 -5.84 -19.23 17.99
C LEU A 18 -4.52 -18.73 17.41
N ALA A 19 -3.40 -19.35 17.78
CA ALA A 19 -2.08 -19.03 17.24
C ALA A 19 -2.04 -19.30 15.72
N GLY A 20 -2.58 -20.44 15.28
CA GLY A 20 -2.69 -20.79 13.86
C GLY A 20 -3.51 -19.77 13.08
N ALA A 21 -4.64 -19.30 13.61
CA ALA A 21 -5.44 -18.24 12.97
C ALA A 21 -4.66 -16.92 12.87
N ALA A 22 -3.97 -16.50 13.94
CA ALA A 22 -3.18 -15.28 13.93
C ALA A 22 -2.04 -15.35 12.89
N LEU A 23 -1.30 -16.47 12.87
CA LEU A 23 -0.23 -16.71 11.90
C LEU A 23 -0.75 -16.79 10.47
N ALA A 24 -1.89 -17.44 10.24
CA ALA A 24 -2.53 -17.49 8.93
C ALA A 24 -2.90 -16.08 8.44
N GLY A 25 -3.40 -15.22 9.33
CA GLY A 25 -3.65 -13.81 9.04
C GLY A 25 -2.39 -13.05 8.68
N MET A 26 -1.35 -13.14 9.52
CA MET A 26 -0.05 -12.49 9.26
C MET A 26 0.57 -12.94 7.94
N ALA A 27 0.43 -14.22 7.60
CA ALA A 27 0.98 -14.81 6.39
C ALA A 27 0.43 -14.16 5.11
N ILE A 28 -0.80 -13.64 5.12
CA ILE A 28 -1.40 -12.93 3.97
C ILE A 28 -0.51 -11.77 3.51
N GLU A 29 0.09 -11.04 4.47
CA GLU A 29 0.97 -9.92 4.16
C GLU A 29 2.44 -10.34 4.06
N LEU A 30 2.92 -11.17 5.00
CA LEU A 30 4.34 -11.46 5.13
C LEU A 30 4.86 -12.51 4.15
N VAL A 31 4.04 -13.46 3.70
CA VAL A 31 4.49 -14.50 2.76
C VAL A 31 4.85 -13.91 1.40
N PRO A 32 4.03 -13.04 0.77
CA PRO A 32 4.42 -12.39 -0.49
C PRO A 32 5.75 -11.64 -0.40
N ILE A 33 5.97 -10.91 0.70
CA ILE A 33 7.23 -10.18 0.95
C ILE A 33 8.39 -11.17 1.14
N GLY A 34 8.20 -12.19 1.96
CA GLY A 34 9.22 -13.21 2.24
C GLY A 34 9.64 -14.00 1.00
N VAL A 35 8.70 -14.37 0.13
CA VAL A 35 9.01 -15.06 -1.13
C VAL A 35 9.89 -14.19 -2.03
N ARG A 36 9.60 -12.89 -2.14
CA ARG A 36 10.40 -11.95 -2.92
C ARG A 36 11.82 -11.81 -2.37
N LEU A 37 11.95 -11.66 -1.05
CA LEU A 37 13.27 -11.63 -0.39
C LEU A 37 14.07 -12.91 -0.61
N VAL A 38 13.43 -14.08 -0.54
CA VAL A 38 14.09 -15.38 -0.79
C VAL A 38 14.52 -15.52 -2.25
N ASN A 39 13.78 -14.93 -3.19
CA ASN A 39 14.16 -14.86 -4.60
C ASN A 39 15.31 -13.89 -4.90
N GLY A 40 15.84 -13.20 -3.88
CA GLY A 40 16.95 -12.26 -4.02
C GLY A 40 16.54 -10.83 -4.37
N GLU A 41 15.23 -10.51 -4.36
CA GLU A 41 14.80 -9.12 -4.55
C GLU A 41 15.30 -8.25 -3.38
N PRO A 42 15.80 -7.04 -3.64
CA PRO A 42 16.21 -6.13 -2.57
C PRO A 42 14.99 -5.75 -1.70
N PRO A 43 15.20 -5.36 -0.43
CA PRO A 43 14.10 -5.05 0.48
C PRO A 43 13.13 -3.97 -0.03
N ALA A 44 13.60 -3.01 -0.83
CA ALA A 44 12.74 -1.99 -1.44
C ALA A 44 11.68 -2.63 -2.36
N ASP A 45 12.11 -3.54 -3.24
CA ASP A 45 11.25 -4.19 -4.23
C ASP A 45 10.33 -5.23 -3.58
N ALA A 46 10.85 -5.98 -2.61
CA ALA A 46 10.07 -6.97 -1.89
C ALA A 46 8.86 -6.35 -1.14
N PHE A 47 9.04 -5.14 -0.59
CA PHE A 47 7.99 -4.41 0.11
C PHE A 47 7.15 -3.52 -0.82
N TRP A 48 7.60 -3.28 -2.05
CA TRP A 48 6.94 -2.38 -3.01
C TRP A 48 5.46 -2.69 -3.26
N PRO A 49 5.02 -3.96 -3.41
CA PRO A 49 3.60 -4.26 -3.56
C PRO A 49 2.76 -3.86 -2.35
N SER A 50 3.29 -4.05 -1.12
CA SER A 50 2.62 -3.53 0.08
C SER A 50 2.56 -2.02 0.02
N ALA A 51 3.58 -1.38 -0.54
CA ALA A 51 3.62 0.05 -0.60
C ALA A 51 2.55 0.64 -1.53
N LEU A 52 2.38 0.02 -2.70
CA LEU A 52 1.32 0.35 -3.65
C LEU A 52 -0.07 0.10 -3.06
N ARG A 53 -0.28 -1.01 -2.32
CA ARG A 53 -1.56 -1.27 -1.63
C ARG A 53 -1.89 -0.20 -0.60
N ALA A 54 -0.92 0.23 0.20
CA ALA A 54 -1.12 1.29 1.19
C ALA A 54 -1.45 2.63 0.52
N LEU A 55 -0.73 3.00 -0.55
CA LEU A 55 -1.01 4.20 -1.34
C LEU A 55 -2.42 4.17 -1.93
N TRP A 56 -2.79 3.06 -2.58
CA TRP A 56 -4.12 2.90 -3.18
C TRP A 56 -5.22 3.02 -2.12
N LEU A 57 -5.04 2.37 -0.97
CA LEU A 57 -6.00 2.43 0.13
C LEU A 57 -6.14 3.86 0.68
N ASP A 58 -5.04 4.57 0.88
CA ASP A 58 -5.06 5.94 1.39
C ASP A 58 -5.78 6.89 0.41
N LEU A 59 -5.48 6.81 -0.89
CA LEU A 59 -6.15 7.58 -1.93
C LEU A 59 -7.65 7.26 -2.03
N PHE A 60 -8.01 5.97 -1.97
CA PHE A 60 -9.40 5.54 -1.97
C PHE A 60 -10.17 6.09 -0.78
N LEU A 61 -9.61 5.99 0.43
CA LEU A 61 -10.22 6.50 1.65
C LEU A 61 -10.30 8.02 1.67
N ARG A 62 -9.34 8.72 1.06
CA ARG A 62 -9.37 10.18 0.92
C ARG A 62 -10.55 10.65 0.07
N GLY A 63 -10.89 9.90 -0.99
CA GLY A 63 -12.05 10.20 -1.82
C GLY A 63 -13.37 9.73 -1.23
N GLN A 64 -13.34 8.74 -0.32
CA GLN A 64 -14.53 8.07 0.20
C GLN A 64 -14.38 7.73 1.70
N THR A 65 -14.20 8.75 2.54
CA THR A 65 -13.97 8.62 4.00
C THR A 65 -15.06 7.80 4.70
N ALA A 66 -16.29 7.77 4.16
CA ALA A 66 -17.41 6.98 4.66
C ALA A 66 -17.07 5.48 4.82
N TRP A 67 -16.12 4.93 4.05
CA TRP A 67 -15.69 3.54 4.21
C TRP A 67 -15.01 3.26 5.55
N LEU A 68 -14.39 4.26 6.21
CA LEU A 68 -13.91 4.09 7.58
C LEU A 68 -15.06 3.84 8.56
N ILE A 69 -16.19 4.55 8.37
CA ILE A 69 -17.39 4.37 9.19
C ILE A 69 -18.00 2.99 8.93
N VAL A 70 -18.05 2.55 7.67
CA VAL A 70 -18.51 1.20 7.31
C VAL A 70 -17.61 0.13 7.94
N GLY A 71 -16.29 0.30 7.88
CA GLY A 71 -15.33 -0.60 8.52
C GLY A 71 -15.53 -0.67 10.04
N LEU A 72 -15.74 0.47 10.69
CA LEU A 72 -16.02 0.53 12.13
C LEU A 72 -17.36 -0.13 12.48
N ALA A 73 -18.40 0.08 11.67
CA ALA A 73 -19.70 -0.56 11.84
C ALA A 73 -19.61 -2.08 11.69
N LEU A 74 -18.82 -2.57 10.72
CA LEU A 74 -18.55 -3.99 10.54
C LEU A 74 -17.79 -4.58 11.74
N ALA A 75 -16.77 -3.86 12.24
CA ALA A 75 -16.03 -4.27 13.43
C ALA A 75 -16.97 -4.38 14.65
N LEU A 76 -17.85 -3.40 14.85
CA LEU A 76 -18.85 -3.44 15.91
C LEU A 76 -19.86 -4.58 15.71
N ALA A 77 -20.30 -4.83 14.47
CA ALA A 77 -21.21 -5.93 14.15
C ALA A 77 -20.60 -7.30 14.52
N LEU A 78 -19.30 -7.50 14.28
CA LEU A 78 -18.59 -8.71 14.71
C LEU A 78 -18.60 -8.88 16.24
N VAL A 79 -18.37 -7.79 16.98
CA VAL A 79 -18.42 -7.78 18.46
C VAL A 79 -19.83 -8.08 18.96
N LEU A 80 -20.86 -7.48 18.37
CA LEU A 80 -22.25 -7.69 18.75
C LEU A 80 -22.73 -9.10 18.39
N ALA A 81 -22.29 -9.63 17.24
CA ALA A 81 -22.60 -10.99 16.80
C ALA A 81 -22.02 -12.04 17.76
N GLU A 82 -20.81 -11.79 18.29
CA GLU A 82 -20.25 -12.60 19.38
C GLU A 82 -21.17 -12.54 20.60
N ARG A 83 -21.49 -11.33 21.09
CA ARG A 83 -22.21 -11.15 22.36
C ARG A 83 -23.65 -11.66 22.37
N LYS A 84 -24.33 -11.63 21.23
CA LYS A 84 -25.71 -12.11 21.10
C LYS A 84 -25.82 -13.63 21.00
N ALA A 85 -24.74 -14.36 20.75
CA ALA A 85 -24.77 -15.82 20.63
C ALA A 85 -24.93 -16.48 22.01
N ALA A 86 -26.18 -16.76 22.41
CA ALA A 86 -26.56 -17.06 23.78
C ALA A 86 -26.10 -18.41 24.38
N ASN A 87 -25.51 -19.34 23.62
CA ASN A 87 -25.04 -20.63 24.20
C ASN A 87 -24.05 -21.45 23.35
N GLN A 88 -23.85 -21.13 22.07
CA GLN A 88 -22.79 -21.70 21.24
C GLN A 88 -22.12 -20.55 20.52
N LEU A 89 -20.97 -20.13 21.03
CA LEU A 89 -20.18 -19.11 20.37
C LEU A 89 -19.52 -19.70 19.14
N ASN A 90 -19.74 -19.01 18.01
CA ASN A 90 -19.12 -19.27 16.72
C ASN A 90 -17.60 -19.25 16.88
N SER A 91 -16.99 -20.41 17.13
CA SER A 91 -15.54 -20.60 17.08
C SER A 91 -14.96 -19.95 15.81
N THR A 92 -15.73 -19.99 14.72
CA THR A 92 -15.50 -19.25 13.48
C THR A 92 -15.32 -17.75 13.66
N VAL A 93 -16.23 -17.03 14.34
CA VAL A 93 -16.13 -15.56 14.53
C VAL A 93 -14.88 -15.20 15.33
N ARG A 94 -14.56 -15.99 16.35
CA ARG A 94 -13.35 -15.81 17.17
C ARG A 94 -12.07 -16.07 16.35
N LEU A 95 -12.04 -17.14 15.56
CA LEU A 95 -10.92 -17.44 14.66
C LEU A 95 -10.76 -16.38 13.57
N VAL A 96 -11.85 -15.95 12.93
CA VAL A 96 -11.86 -14.90 11.90
C VAL A 96 -11.37 -13.58 12.47
N SER A 97 -11.82 -13.20 13.68
CA SER A 97 -11.40 -11.97 14.32
C SER A 97 -9.90 -11.99 14.63
N ILE A 98 -9.38 -13.12 15.11
CA ILE A 98 -7.94 -13.30 15.38
C ILE A 98 -7.11 -13.32 14.10
N ALA A 99 -7.58 -14.00 13.05
CA ALA A 99 -6.94 -13.96 11.74
C ALA A 99 -6.92 -12.54 11.16
N LEU A 100 -8.03 -11.81 11.24
CA LEU A 100 -8.09 -10.40 10.85
C LEU A 100 -7.10 -9.56 11.66
N ALA A 101 -7.02 -9.75 12.98
CA ALA A 101 -6.07 -9.03 13.81
C ALA A 101 -4.61 -9.35 13.45
N GLY A 102 -4.29 -10.61 13.14
CA GLY A 102 -2.97 -11.01 12.65
C GLY A 102 -2.62 -10.34 11.33
N TRP A 103 -3.55 -10.33 10.37
CA TRP A 103 -3.35 -9.65 9.09
C TRP A 103 -3.15 -8.14 9.26
N CYS A 104 -4.02 -7.49 10.04
CA CYS A 104 -3.93 -6.06 10.32
C CYS A 104 -2.65 -5.68 11.07
N LEU A 105 -2.19 -6.49 12.03
CA LEU A 105 -0.91 -6.26 12.71
C LEU A 105 0.28 -6.37 11.75
N ALA A 106 0.28 -7.35 10.86
CA ALA A 106 1.32 -7.48 9.84
C ALA A 106 1.32 -6.28 8.88
N LEU A 107 0.14 -5.83 8.44
CA LEU A 107 -0.02 -4.63 7.61
C LEU A 107 0.47 -3.37 8.32
N ILE A 108 0.10 -3.17 9.59
CA ILE A 108 0.56 -2.02 10.39
C ILE A 108 2.07 -2.06 10.58
N GLY A 109 2.64 -3.21 10.92
CA GLY A 109 4.09 -3.36 11.07
C GLY A 109 4.83 -3.03 9.77
N THR A 110 4.35 -3.59 8.66
CA THR A 110 4.88 -3.31 7.30
C THR A 110 4.76 -1.83 6.95
N HIS A 111 3.61 -1.22 7.26
CA HIS A 111 3.38 0.21 7.06
C HIS A 111 4.36 1.07 7.87
N TYR A 112 4.64 0.74 9.14
CA TYR A 112 5.59 1.50 9.95
C TYR A 112 7.02 1.37 9.43
N LEU A 113 7.43 0.20 8.95
CA LEU A 113 8.73 0.01 8.30
C LEU A 113 8.83 0.88 7.04
N LEU A 114 7.82 0.84 6.18
CA LEU A 114 7.74 1.67 4.99
C LEU A 114 7.63 3.16 5.30
N ASN A 115 6.96 3.53 6.39
CA ASN A 115 6.86 4.92 6.81
C ASN A 115 8.20 5.48 7.28
N TRP A 116 8.97 4.66 7.99
CA TRP A 116 10.32 5.01 8.43
C TRP A 116 11.29 5.16 7.25
N ALA A 117 11.25 4.21 6.30
CA ALA A 117 12.14 4.20 5.14
C ALA A 117 11.73 5.20 4.04
N PHE A 118 10.43 5.28 3.73
CA PHE A 118 9.90 5.94 2.52
C PHE A 118 8.83 7.01 2.81
N TYR A 119 7.74 6.68 3.50
CA TYR A 119 6.55 7.56 3.47
C TYR A 119 6.65 8.85 4.29
N ARG A 120 7.47 8.88 5.35
CA ARG A 120 7.71 10.08 6.17
C ARG A 120 6.43 10.78 6.66
N GLY A 121 5.38 10.00 6.95
CA GLY A 121 4.10 10.50 7.46
C GLY A 121 3.08 10.87 6.38
N ALA A 122 3.32 10.54 5.11
CA ALA A 122 2.42 10.90 4.01
C ALA A 122 1.03 10.22 4.07
N PHE A 123 0.94 9.02 4.66
CA PHE A 123 -0.28 8.21 4.67
C PHE A 123 -0.83 8.09 6.10
N LEU A 124 -2.04 8.60 6.32
CA LEU A 124 -2.69 8.61 7.63
C LEU A 124 -3.96 7.74 7.65
N LEU A 125 -4.66 7.62 6.51
CA LEU A 125 -5.94 6.91 6.43
C LEU A 125 -5.74 5.40 6.26
N ALA A 126 -4.74 4.99 5.50
CA ALA A 126 -4.39 3.58 5.35
C ALA A 126 -4.12 2.86 6.69
N PRO A 127 -3.19 3.33 7.56
CA PRO A 127 -2.94 2.67 8.84
C PRO A 127 -4.16 2.71 9.77
N THR A 128 -5.00 3.74 9.65
CA THR A 128 -6.28 3.85 10.38
C THR A 128 -7.25 2.75 9.99
N ALA A 129 -7.44 2.50 8.69
CA ALA A 129 -8.29 1.41 8.22
C ALA A 129 -7.77 0.03 8.67
N MET A 130 -6.45 -0.17 8.65
CA MET A 130 -5.83 -1.39 9.16
C MET A 130 -6.09 -1.55 10.68
N ALA A 131 -5.97 -0.48 11.46
CA ALA A 131 -6.18 -0.50 12.90
C ALA A 131 -7.63 -0.79 13.32
N ILE A 132 -8.62 -0.39 12.51
CA ILE A 132 -10.03 -0.76 12.76
C ILE A 132 -10.21 -2.28 12.81
N GLY A 133 -9.46 -3.04 12.02
CA GLY A 133 -9.51 -4.52 12.04
C GLY A 133 -9.02 -5.16 13.35
N LEU A 134 -8.34 -4.41 14.23
CA LEU A 134 -7.93 -4.89 15.55
C LEU A 134 -9.05 -4.82 16.60
N ILE A 135 -10.07 -3.98 16.36
CA ILE A 135 -11.15 -3.69 17.30
C ILE A 135 -11.93 -4.96 17.69
N PRO A 136 -12.34 -5.85 16.77
CA PRO A 136 -13.11 -7.05 17.13
C PRO A 136 -12.37 -7.94 18.13
N THR A 137 -11.11 -8.28 17.86
CA THR A 137 -10.31 -9.12 18.74
C THR A 137 -10.07 -8.46 20.09
N SER A 138 -9.75 -7.17 20.11
CA SER A 138 -9.61 -6.41 21.35
C SER A 138 -10.89 -6.45 22.19
N ALA A 139 -12.04 -6.09 21.62
CA ALA A 139 -13.30 -5.96 22.34
C ALA A 139 -13.90 -7.30 22.78
N ILE A 140 -13.76 -8.35 21.96
CA ILE A 140 -14.22 -9.71 22.31
C ILE A 140 -13.44 -10.24 23.52
N TRP A 141 -12.10 -10.12 23.50
CA TRP A 141 -11.26 -10.80 24.49
C TRP A 141 -10.96 -9.97 25.74
N SER A 142 -10.91 -8.65 25.66
CA SER A 142 -10.67 -7.79 26.85
C SER A 142 -11.86 -7.79 27.83
N LEU A 143 -13.08 -7.97 27.28
CA LEU A 143 -14.35 -7.93 28.01
C LEU A 143 -14.87 -9.33 28.36
N ASP A 144 -14.21 -10.41 27.92
CA ASP A 144 -14.54 -11.79 28.30
C ASP A 144 -14.08 -12.08 29.74
N GLN A 145 -15.03 -12.15 30.67
CA GLN A 145 -14.74 -12.37 32.11
C GLN A 145 -14.23 -13.78 32.41
N GLU A 146 -14.45 -14.75 31.52
CA GLU A 146 -13.99 -16.13 31.74
C GLU A 146 -12.52 -16.35 31.36
N LYS A 147 -11.89 -15.36 30.70
CA LYS A 147 -10.50 -15.43 30.32
C LYS A 147 -9.58 -14.90 31.44
N SER A 148 -8.37 -15.45 31.45
CA SER A 148 -7.33 -15.03 32.38
C SER A 148 -7.05 -13.53 32.27
N ARG A 149 -6.60 -12.94 33.39
CA ARG A 149 -6.27 -11.51 33.46
C ARG A 149 -5.24 -11.12 32.40
N SER A 150 -4.23 -11.95 32.15
CA SER A 150 -3.18 -11.67 31.15
C SER A 150 -3.74 -11.56 29.74
N VAL A 151 -4.62 -12.48 29.33
CA VAL A 151 -5.27 -12.45 28.01
C VAL A 151 -6.13 -11.19 27.84
N ARG A 152 -6.89 -10.82 28.88
CA ARG A 152 -7.70 -9.60 28.85
C ARG A 152 -6.83 -8.35 28.74
N THR A 153 -5.73 -8.30 29.48
CA THR A 153 -4.76 -7.18 29.42
C THR A 153 -4.10 -7.09 28.05
N ALA A 154 -3.69 -8.22 27.46
CA ALA A 154 -3.11 -8.24 26.11
C ALA A 154 -4.10 -7.76 25.04
N ALA A 155 -5.36 -8.22 25.11
CA ALA A 155 -6.42 -7.76 24.22
C ALA A 155 -6.72 -6.25 24.41
N GLY A 156 -6.73 -5.78 25.66
CA GLY A 156 -6.88 -4.35 25.96
C GLY A 156 -5.73 -3.51 25.42
N ALA A 157 -4.49 -4.00 25.54
CA ALA A 157 -3.31 -3.35 24.96
C ALA A 157 -3.38 -3.30 23.43
N LEU A 158 -3.88 -4.36 22.79
CA LEU A 158 -4.14 -4.35 21.34
C LEU A 158 -5.17 -3.28 20.95
N GLY A 159 -6.23 -3.09 21.76
CA GLY A 159 -7.18 -1.99 21.60
C GLY A 159 -6.54 -0.62 21.74
N LEU A 160 -5.65 -0.45 22.72
CA LEU A 160 -4.91 0.81 22.91
C LEU A 160 -4.02 1.12 21.70
N VAL A 161 -3.31 0.12 21.17
CA VAL A 161 -2.52 0.26 19.94
C VAL A 161 -3.42 0.70 18.78
N ALA A 162 -4.57 0.06 18.60
CA ALA A 162 -5.52 0.45 17.56
C ALA A 162 -5.95 1.92 17.68
N LEU A 163 -6.30 2.36 18.90
CA LEU A 163 -6.67 3.75 19.16
C LEU A 163 -5.52 4.72 18.86
N MET A 164 -4.29 4.39 19.27
CA MET A 164 -3.10 5.20 18.98
C MET A 164 -2.84 5.37 17.48
N VAL A 165 -3.08 4.33 16.68
CA VAL A 165 -2.92 4.37 15.22
C VAL A 165 -4.05 5.16 14.55
N ILE A 166 -5.29 5.05 15.06
CA ILE A 166 -6.47 5.77 14.51
C ILE A 166 -6.43 7.27 14.84
N THR A 167 -5.94 7.65 16.02
CA THR A 167 -6.05 9.03 16.54
C THR A 167 -5.49 10.10 15.61
N PRO A 168 -4.29 9.95 15.00
CA PRO A 168 -3.72 10.96 14.10
C PRO A 168 -4.58 11.25 12.86
N ALA A 169 -5.41 10.30 12.41
CA ALA A 169 -6.24 10.46 11.22
C ALA A 169 -7.61 11.08 11.51
N LEU A 170 -8.02 11.22 12.77
CA LEU A 170 -9.33 11.77 13.13
C LEU A 170 -9.55 13.19 12.58
N PRO A 171 -8.60 14.14 12.66
CA PRO A 171 -8.80 15.47 12.07
C PRO A 171 -9.05 15.43 10.56
N ALA A 172 -8.38 14.52 9.85
CA ALA A 172 -8.57 14.33 8.41
C ALA A 172 -9.93 13.68 8.11
N ALA A 173 -10.31 12.66 8.87
CA ALA A 173 -11.56 11.93 8.68
C ALA A 173 -12.81 12.74 9.07
N LEU A 174 -12.68 13.70 9.99
CA LEU A 174 -13.74 14.61 10.41
C LEU A 174 -13.82 15.89 9.56
N GLU A 175 -13.04 15.98 8.48
CA GLU A 175 -12.99 17.14 7.58
C GLU A 175 -12.60 18.45 8.30
N PHE A 176 -11.90 18.36 9.44
CA PHE A 176 -11.35 19.52 10.13
C PHE A 176 -10.11 20.09 9.45
N LEU A 177 -9.48 19.31 8.57
CA LEU A 177 -8.40 19.79 7.72
C LEU A 177 -8.97 20.36 6.41
N PRO A 178 -8.37 21.42 5.86
CA PRO A 178 -8.78 21.95 4.56
C PRO A 178 -8.66 20.84 3.53
N SER A 179 -9.76 20.57 2.82
CA SER A 179 -9.73 19.67 1.68
C SER A 179 -8.82 20.24 0.60
N PRO A 180 -8.07 19.39 -0.14
CA PRO A 180 -7.35 19.86 -1.31
C PRO A 180 -8.32 20.57 -2.27
N PRO A 181 -7.86 21.60 -3.00
CA PRO A 181 -8.70 22.22 -4.02
C PRO A 181 -9.15 21.17 -5.03
N PRO A 182 -10.34 21.34 -5.63
CA PRO A 182 -10.79 20.44 -6.68
C PRO A 182 -9.79 20.44 -7.83
N THR A 183 -9.67 19.29 -8.50
CA THR A 183 -8.83 19.13 -9.68
C THR A 183 -9.17 20.22 -10.70
N PRO A 184 -8.20 21.03 -11.16
CA PRO A 184 -8.48 22.10 -12.09
C PRO A 184 -8.92 21.54 -13.44
N SER A 185 -9.71 22.31 -14.18
CA SER A 185 -10.15 21.92 -15.53
C SER A 185 -9.06 22.07 -16.60
N GLN A 186 -8.05 22.92 -16.34
CA GLN A 186 -6.92 23.18 -17.23
C GLN A 186 -5.64 23.42 -16.44
N GLY A 187 -4.49 23.21 -17.07
CA GLY A 187 -3.17 23.48 -16.49
C GLY A 187 -2.65 22.36 -15.58
N TYR A 188 -1.77 22.72 -14.65
CA TYR A 188 -1.11 21.77 -13.74
C TYR A 188 -2.14 21.11 -12.80
N GLY A 189 -2.12 19.78 -12.71
CA GLY A 189 -3.09 19.00 -11.93
C GLY A 189 -4.40 18.66 -12.65
N ALA A 190 -4.71 19.25 -13.81
CA ALA A 190 -5.87 18.87 -14.61
C ALA A 190 -5.68 17.48 -15.26
N GLY A 191 -6.77 16.79 -15.63
CA GLY A 191 -6.70 15.53 -16.37
C GLY A 191 -5.94 15.66 -17.71
N PRO A 192 -5.52 14.52 -18.31
CA PRO A 192 -4.84 14.53 -19.61
C PRO A 192 -5.78 15.06 -20.70
N GLY A 193 -5.21 15.81 -21.65
CA GLY A 193 -5.91 16.40 -22.78
C GLY A 193 -5.53 17.87 -23.00
N PRO A 194 -5.97 18.47 -24.12
CA PRO A 194 -6.93 17.94 -25.10
C PRO A 194 -6.33 17.09 -26.22
N PHE A 195 -5.00 16.94 -26.27
CA PHE A 195 -4.34 16.22 -27.37
C PHE A 195 -4.35 14.71 -27.12
N LEU A 196 -4.56 13.93 -28.19
CA LEU A 196 -4.23 12.50 -28.17
C LEU A 196 -2.70 12.34 -28.16
N THR A 197 -2.23 11.17 -27.76
CA THR A 197 -0.81 10.86 -27.69
C THR A 197 -0.44 9.72 -28.62
N GLN A 198 0.80 9.74 -29.12
CA GLN A 198 1.40 8.65 -29.87
C GLN A 198 2.84 8.45 -29.41
N THR A 199 3.25 7.20 -29.21
CA THR A 199 4.59 6.88 -28.73
C THR A 199 5.46 6.27 -29.83
N THR A 200 6.72 6.66 -29.87
CA THR A 200 7.74 6.08 -30.75
C THR A 200 9.03 5.85 -29.95
N THR A 201 9.73 4.75 -30.20
CA THR A 201 11.03 4.48 -29.57
C THR A 201 12.15 4.71 -30.57
N LEU A 202 13.16 5.46 -30.16
CA LEU A 202 14.39 5.71 -30.91
C LEU A 202 15.57 5.13 -30.12
N SER A 203 16.68 4.85 -30.79
CA SER A 203 17.94 4.51 -30.15
C SER A 203 19.01 5.55 -30.44
N TYR A 204 19.95 5.73 -29.51
CA TYR A 204 21.14 6.56 -29.70
C TYR A 204 22.41 5.74 -29.60
N ALA A 205 23.49 6.22 -30.22
CA ALA A 205 24.78 5.55 -30.13
C ALA A 205 25.43 5.81 -28.77
N MET A 206 25.66 4.75 -27.99
CA MET A 206 26.44 4.84 -26.76
C MET A 206 27.93 5.02 -27.09
N PRO A 207 28.63 5.95 -26.43
CA PRO A 207 30.09 6.03 -26.54
C PRO A 207 30.75 4.72 -26.06
N ALA A 208 31.73 4.20 -26.80
CA ALA A 208 32.37 2.91 -26.51
C ALA A 208 32.91 2.82 -25.07
N HIS A 209 33.54 3.89 -24.57
CA HIS A 209 34.09 3.94 -23.21
C HIS A 209 33.04 3.90 -22.10
N VAL A 210 31.75 4.13 -22.40
CA VAL A 210 30.64 3.95 -21.45
C VAL A 210 30.09 2.53 -21.55
N ALA A 211 30.02 1.98 -22.77
CA ALA A 211 29.59 0.59 -22.98
C ALA A 211 30.50 -0.41 -22.25
N ASP A 212 31.81 -0.13 -22.20
CA ASP A 212 32.79 -0.96 -21.48
C ASP A 212 32.59 -0.98 -19.95
N LEU A 213 31.82 -0.03 -19.40
CA LEU A 213 31.58 0.11 -17.95
C LEU A 213 30.21 -0.44 -17.51
N LEU A 214 29.42 -0.97 -18.43
CA LEU A 214 28.11 -1.53 -18.12
C LEU A 214 28.24 -2.81 -17.29
N VAL A 215 27.34 -2.95 -16.33
CA VAL A 215 27.24 -4.13 -15.46
C VAL A 215 25.84 -4.68 -15.58
N GLU A 216 25.71 -5.93 -16.01
CA GLU A 216 24.44 -6.67 -16.12
C GLU A 216 23.39 -6.10 -17.09
N GLU A 217 23.52 -4.86 -17.57
CA GLU A 217 22.66 -4.19 -18.56
C GLU A 217 23.29 -4.24 -19.97
N SER A 218 22.47 -4.40 -21.02
CA SER A 218 22.93 -4.36 -22.41
C SER A 218 22.81 -2.96 -23.03
N VAL A 219 23.71 -2.62 -23.96
CA VAL A 219 23.69 -1.33 -24.67
C VAL A 219 22.32 -1.08 -25.32
N GLU A 220 21.70 -2.11 -25.90
CA GLU A 220 20.40 -2.03 -26.55
C GLU A 220 19.27 -1.62 -25.59
N GLU A 221 19.36 -2.01 -24.32
CA GLU A 221 18.37 -1.66 -23.30
C GLU A 221 18.57 -0.23 -22.80
N VAL A 222 19.82 0.19 -22.58
CA VAL A 222 20.15 1.49 -21.97
C VAL A 222 20.34 2.63 -22.98
N THR A 223 20.11 2.39 -24.27
CA THR A 223 20.23 3.42 -25.33
C THR A 223 18.89 3.84 -25.95
N LEU A 224 17.78 3.60 -25.24
CA LEU A 224 16.46 3.89 -25.74
C LEU A 224 15.98 5.29 -25.34
N LEU A 225 15.37 5.97 -26.29
CA LEU A 225 14.60 7.19 -26.10
C LEU A 225 13.16 6.91 -26.50
N THR A 226 12.27 6.77 -25.52
CA THR A 226 10.84 6.60 -25.77
C THR A 226 10.19 7.98 -25.80
N VAL A 227 9.78 8.40 -26.99
CA VAL A 227 9.19 9.72 -27.24
C VAL A 227 7.68 9.61 -27.34
N THR A 228 6.97 10.34 -26.48
CA THR A 228 5.52 10.49 -26.50
C THR A 228 5.16 11.85 -27.10
N TRP A 229 4.48 11.81 -28.24
CA TRP A 229 4.11 12.97 -29.05
C TRP A 229 2.66 13.38 -28.79
N PRO A 230 2.36 14.69 -28.74
CA PRO A 230 1.00 15.19 -28.88
C PRO A 230 0.57 15.11 -30.35
N VAL A 231 -0.63 14.58 -30.59
CA VAL A 231 -1.24 14.54 -31.92
C VAL A 231 -2.04 15.82 -32.14
N TYR A 232 -1.53 16.68 -33.02
CA TYR A 232 -2.22 17.90 -33.45
C TYR A 232 -3.12 17.62 -34.65
N THR A 233 -4.40 18.01 -34.58
CA THR A 233 -5.34 17.92 -35.71
C THR A 233 -5.14 19.02 -36.74
N VAL A 234 -4.52 20.13 -36.34
CA VAL A 234 -4.10 21.24 -37.21
C VAL A 234 -2.68 21.58 -36.80
N GLU A 235 -1.76 21.56 -37.76
CA GLU A 235 -0.35 21.88 -37.50
C GLU A 235 -0.23 23.37 -37.11
N PRO A 236 0.17 23.70 -35.87
CA PRO A 236 0.29 25.09 -35.46
C PRO A 236 1.44 25.78 -36.23
N PRO A 237 1.24 27.01 -36.75
CA PRO A 237 2.27 27.73 -37.49
C PRO A 237 3.53 27.95 -36.63
N GLY A 238 4.69 27.49 -37.12
CA GLY A 238 5.99 27.75 -36.48
C GLY A 238 6.31 26.88 -35.26
N LEU A 239 5.78 25.65 -35.22
CA LEU A 239 5.86 24.63 -34.16
C LEU A 239 7.09 24.74 -33.23
N ARG A 240 6.93 25.46 -32.12
CA ARG A 240 7.80 25.41 -30.94
C ARG A 240 6.97 24.80 -29.82
N VAL A 241 7.20 23.52 -29.58
CA VAL A 241 6.50 22.76 -28.54
C VAL A 241 7.42 22.58 -27.34
N PRO A 242 6.89 22.62 -26.10
CA PRO A 242 7.71 22.33 -24.92
C PRO A 242 8.23 20.90 -24.97
N LEU A 243 9.48 20.72 -24.53
CA LEU A 243 10.12 19.41 -24.37
C LEU A 243 10.18 19.05 -22.89
N GLY A 244 9.66 17.89 -22.52
CA GLY A 244 9.86 17.27 -21.21
C GLY A 244 10.85 16.11 -21.32
N LEU A 245 11.80 16.03 -20.38
CA LEU A 245 12.68 14.86 -20.23
C LEU A 245 12.30 14.13 -18.94
N VAL A 246 12.09 12.83 -19.04
CA VAL A 246 11.83 11.94 -17.91
C VAL A 246 13.00 10.98 -17.78
N PHE A 247 13.58 10.95 -16.59
CA PHE A 247 14.71 10.08 -16.24
C PHE A 247 14.21 9.06 -15.22
N HIS A 248 14.65 7.81 -15.35
CA HIS A 248 14.24 6.78 -14.42
C HIS A 248 15.00 6.84 -13.09
N GLY A 249 14.38 6.30 -12.05
CA GLY A 249 15.08 6.04 -10.79
C GLY A 249 15.91 4.76 -10.88
N TYR A 250 16.72 4.52 -9.86
CA TYR A 250 17.36 3.21 -9.66
C TYR A 250 16.28 2.12 -9.50
N GLY A 251 16.38 1.03 -10.25
CA GLY A 251 15.49 -0.14 -10.14
C GLY A 251 14.17 -0.07 -10.93
N ALA A 252 13.89 1.00 -11.67
CA ALA A 252 12.70 1.11 -12.53
C ALA A 252 13.04 1.70 -13.91
N PRO A 253 13.92 1.08 -14.72
CA PRO A 253 14.43 1.67 -15.96
C PRO A 253 13.42 1.63 -17.13
N SER A 254 12.29 0.93 -16.97
CA SER A 254 11.38 0.68 -18.07
C SER A 254 10.54 1.93 -18.40
N PRO A 255 10.44 2.32 -19.69
CA PRO A 255 9.52 3.39 -20.10
C PRO A 255 8.08 3.13 -19.68
N SER A 256 7.66 1.87 -19.56
CA SER A 256 6.32 1.49 -19.12
C SER A 256 5.97 2.07 -17.76
N ASP A 257 6.95 2.18 -16.86
CA ASP A 257 6.76 2.63 -15.47
C ASP A 257 6.44 4.14 -15.39
N TYR A 258 6.71 4.87 -16.49
CA TYR A 258 6.50 6.31 -16.61
C TYR A 258 5.41 6.67 -17.63
N THR A 259 4.66 5.69 -18.14
CA THR A 259 3.65 5.91 -19.18
C THR A 259 2.63 6.96 -18.73
N ASP A 260 2.11 6.85 -17.51
CA ASP A 260 1.15 7.82 -16.95
C ASP A 260 1.69 9.25 -16.98
N TRP A 261 2.97 9.45 -16.68
CA TRP A 261 3.60 10.78 -16.69
C TRP A 261 3.81 11.29 -18.10
N THR A 262 4.38 10.46 -18.97
CA THR A 262 4.72 10.84 -20.34
C THR A 262 3.47 11.12 -21.17
N GLU A 263 2.44 10.29 -21.07
CA GLU A 263 1.15 10.50 -21.73
C GLU A 263 0.43 11.72 -21.17
N HIS A 264 0.42 11.91 -19.86
CA HIS A 264 -0.28 13.05 -19.26
C HIS A 264 0.32 14.39 -19.65
N LEU A 265 1.64 14.49 -19.66
CA LEU A 265 2.34 15.69 -20.12
C LEU A 265 2.20 15.87 -21.64
N ALA A 266 2.30 14.78 -22.42
CA ALA A 266 2.15 14.86 -23.86
C ALA A 266 0.74 15.28 -24.28
N ALA A 267 -0.29 14.76 -23.62
CA ALA A 267 -1.68 15.14 -23.86
C ALA A 267 -1.95 16.64 -23.64
N LYS A 268 -1.06 17.35 -22.92
CA LYS A 268 -1.09 18.81 -22.71
C LYS A 268 -0.31 19.61 -23.76
N GLY A 269 0.17 18.95 -24.81
CA GLY A 269 0.85 19.59 -25.94
C GLY A 269 2.37 19.68 -25.78
N MET A 270 2.96 18.86 -24.91
CA MET A 270 4.41 18.72 -24.76
C MET A 270 4.91 17.53 -25.57
N VAL A 271 6.13 17.60 -26.11
CA VAL A 271 6.85 16.39 -26.52
C VAL A 271 7.58 15.87 -25.29
N VAL A 272 7.41 14.61 -24.95
CA VAL A 272 8.02 14.03 -23.74
C VAL A 272 8.92 12.89 -24.13
N VAL A 273 10.16 12.91 -23.66
CA VAL A 273 11.15 11.87 -23.92
C VAL A 273 11.49 11.20 -22.59
N HIS A 274 11.16 9.92 -22.48
CA HIS A 274 11.75 9.05 -21.47
C HIS A 274 13.13 8.62 -21.95
N VAL A 275 14.15 8.96 -21.17
CA VAL A 275 15.55 8.60 -21.45
C VAL A 275 15.89 7.37 -20.62
N THR A 276 16.13 6.25 -21.30
CA THR A 276 16.74 5.08 -20.65
C THR A 276 18.25 5.27 -20.65
N TYR A 277 18.87 4.97 -19.50
CA TYR A 277 20.32 5.07 -19.30
C TYR A 277 20.78 4.00 -18.29
N PRO A 278 22.09 3.74 -18.17
CA PRO A 278 22.59 2.74 -17.24
C PRO A 278 22.27 3.07 -15.79
N SER A 279 21.73 2.12 -15.05
CA SER A 279 21.41 2.30 -13.63
C SER A 279 22.66 2.24 -12.74
N TYR A 280 23.70 1.55 -13.21
CA TYR A 280 24.97 1.35 -12.52
C TYR A 280 26.12 1.25 -13.53
N LEU A 281 27.29 1.77 -13.15
CA LEU A 281 28.54 1.68 -13.92
C LEU A 281 29.65 1.17 -13.00
N ASP A 282 30.46 0.23 -13.47
CA ASP A 282 31.68 -0.18 -12.76
C ASP A 282 32.81 0.78 -13.12
N VAL A 283 33.22 1.60 -12.15
CA VAL A 283 34.33 2.56 -12.28
C VAL A 283 35.54 2.16 -11.43
N SER A 284 35.57 0.93 -10.90
CA SER A 284 36.61 0.48 -9.96
C SER A 284 38.03 0.46 -10.55
N GLU A 285 38.16 0.33 -11.87
CA GLU A 285 39.45 0.31 -12.58
C GLU A 285 39.90 1.70 -13.10
N GLN A 286 39.18 2.78 -12.77
CA GLN A 286 39.48 4.15 -13.25
C GLN A 286 40.16 5.08 -12.22
N GLU A 287 40.68 4.53 -11.11
CA GLU A 287 41.54 5.28 -10.16
C GLU A 287 43.00 5.42 -10.61
#